data_AF-A0A2E4L5C0-F1
#
_entry.id   AF-A0A2E4L5C0-F1
#
_cell.length_a   1.000
_cell.length_b   1.000
_cell.length_c   1.000
_cell.angle_alpha   90.00
_cell.angle_beta   90.00
_cell.angle_gamma   90.00
#
_symmetry.space_group_name_H-M   'P 1'
#
loop_
_entity.id
_entity.type
_entity.pdbx_description
1 polymer ?
#
loop_
_entity_poly.entity_id
_entity_poly.type
_entity_poly.pdbx_seq_one_letter_code
_entity_poly.pdbx_strand_id
1 'polypeptide(L)'
;MRVRYVLYLLLIISVFAVDAQRKKDQDTSALISQPGRVEFNIFDFTMQYDIINGEDNGLLVYLETEDRTDEGYNWTFNLLDTTLNQVWTRIFPIPFDTYLTGTEYHDGKYYLLFNASRYRNEDLLLIELDAQFGEIRSIEINTVFPIQLTFFEVIDDNILLSGYTNFRPVLLTFNLNVQKPRVVPGFYDNKSDIIDIVIDDESHMFTVIQSEKMINNRYTMRAKTFTSEGDLIQNNIITPGEKKNLVDGASTSFYGGFQYVAGTYSKKPSQYSRGLYLTKFVNGRQQFVKYHDYADLNNFFGYMNSRREQRIKERIERKKEKGKKPKFSYRLLVHDIIQRGDEYLMIAEAYYPRYSSYSSPGSYGSYNNSYTSYNPSFMGYKYTHAIVVAFDRNGNIIWDNSFGVDDIETYSLEEFVAVSQFDDKTVLMYLEENTIRSKVVQGNEIYEGMTFNPVKLAYEADEVKSRDPAIEGLKNWYGNVMYAYGEQRIQNDEGEGGRTSRKVFYINKITYNLGQEPN
;
A
#
# COMPACT_ATOMS: atom_id res chain seq x y z
N MET A 1 10.08 64.72 37.04
CA MET A 1 11.43 64.13 36.87
C MET A 1 11.28 62.61 37.00
N ARG A 2 11.30 61.85 35.88
CA ARG A 2 12.46 61.15 35.28
C ARG A 2 12.98 60.03 36.22
N VAL A 3 13.00 58.72 35.92
CA VAL A 3 12.88 57.93 34.67
C VAL A 3 12.36 56.51 35.01
N ARG A 4 11.54 55.93 34.13
CA ARG A 4 11.04 54.53 34.09
C ARG A 4 11.81 53.72 33.03
N TYR A 5 11.68 52.38 33.14
CA TYR A 5 11.94 51.30 32.16
C TYR A 5 13.35 50.70 32.14
N VAL A 6 13.47 49.43 32.57
CA VAL A 6 13.92 48.24 31.78
C VAL A 6 13.63 47.00 32.63
N LEU A 7 12.50 46.31 32.40
CA LEU A 7 12.27 44.92 32.85
C LEU A 7 10.98 44.36 32.22
N TYR A 8 10.90 44.42 30.89
CA TYR A 8 9.88 43.72 30.08
C TYR A 8 10.47 43.50 28.68
N LEU A 9 11.41 42.54 28.54
CA LEU A 9 11.88 42.12 27.21
C LEU A 9 12.41 40.67 27.13
N LEU A 10 12.02 39.78 28.06
CA LEU A 10 12.45 38.37 28.03
C LEU A 10 11.29 37.37 28.16
N LEU A 11 10.05 37.80 27.91
CA LEU A 11 8.85 36.96 28.04
C LEU A 11 7.90 37.06 26.85
N ILE A 12 8.41 37.47 25.69
CA ILE A 12 7.63 37.56 24.42
C ILE A 12 8.31 36.80 23.25
N ILE A 13 9.49 36.21 23.45
CA ILE A 13 10.20 35.50 22.35
C ILE A 13 9.87 33.99 22.26
N SER A 14 9.23 33.40 23.27
CA SER A 14 8.92 31.95 23.27
C SER A 14 7.47 31.59 22.91
N VAL A 15 6.69 32.52 22.36
CA VAL A 15 5.27 32.29 21.99
C VAL A 15 5.00 32.50 20.48
N PHE A 16 5.98 32.94 19.70
CA PHE A 16 5.83 33.15 18.24
C PHE A 16 6.30 31.99 17.34
N ALA A 17 6.56 30.81 17.89
CA ALA A 17 6.98 29.63 17.10
C ALA A 17 5.89 28.56 16.88
N VAL A 18 4.66 28.77 17.37
CA VAL A 18 3.62 27.70 17.36
C VAL A 18 2.34 28.12 16.63
N ASP A 19 2.32 29.30 16.00
CA ASP A 19 1.16 29.77 15.20
C ASP A 19 1.59 30.38 13.86
N ALA A 20 2.57 29.75 13.21
CA ALA A 20 2.73 29.93 11.77
C ALA A 20 1.72 29.00 11.08
N GLN A 21 0.58 29.60 10.72
CA GLN A 21 -0.15 29.41 9.46
C GLN A 21 0.32 28.23 8.61
N ARG A 22 -0.63 27.45 8.06
CA ARG A 22 -0.47 26.68 6.81
C ARG A 22 0.38 27.47 5.80
N LYS A 23 1.69 27.32 5.91
CA LYS A 23 2.71 27.97 5.09
C LYS A 23 2.87 27.00 3.95
N LYS A 24 2.55 27.49 2.75
CA LYS A 24 2.87 26.92 1.44
C LYS A 24 4.04 25.94 1.57
N ASP A 25 3.81 24.66 1.30
CA ASP A 25 4.71 23.53 1.56
C ASP A 25 6.16 23.87 1.19
N GLN A 26 6.92 24.35 2.17
CA GLN A 26 8.27 24.81 1.95
C GLN A 26 9.16 23.57 1.89
N ASP A 27 9.95 23.43 0.84
CA ASP A 27 10.93 22.35 0.72
C ASP A 27 11.89 22.39 1.91
N THR A 28 11.96 21.29 2.65
CA THR A 28 12.86 21.12 3.80
C THR A 28 13.84 19.96 3.64
N SER A 29 13.87 19.28 2.49
CA SER A 29 14.77 18.15 2.25
C SER A 29 15.81 18.45 1.18
N ALA A 30 17.10 18.36 1.54
CA ALA A 30 18.18 18.41 0.54
C ALA A 30 18.47 17.06 -0.13
N LEU A 31 17.84 15.98 0.35
CA LEU A 31 18.21 14.59 0.02
C LEU A 31 17.26 13.92 -1.00
N ILE A 32 16.07 14.47 -1.23
CA ILE A 32 15.15 14.01 -2.28
C ILE A 32 15.52 14.72 -3.59
N SER A 33 15.80 13.92 -4.63
CA SER A 33 16.03 14.40 -5.98
C SER A 33 14.91 13.92 -6.90
N GLN A 34 14.41 14.83 -7.73
CA GLN A 34 13.40 14.56 -8.75
C GLN A 34 14.01 14.75 -10.16
N PRO A 35 14.82 13.80 -10.64
CA PRO A 35 15.65 13.99 -11.84
C PRO A 35 14.87 13.98 -13.16
N GLY A 36 13.62 13.52 -13.18
CA GLY A 36 12.82 13.43 -14.40
C GLY A 36 11.32 13.55 -14.13
N ARG A 37 10.62 14.13 -15.10
CA ARG A 37 9.15 14.27 -15.12
C ARG A 37 8.65 14.09 -16.55
N VAL A 38 7.56 13.35 -16.70
CA VAL A 38 6.78 13.25 -17.94
C VAL A 38 5.34 13.68 -17.66
N GLU A 39 4.69 14.31 -18.64
CA GLU A 39 3.31 14.78 -18.57
C GLU A 39 2.51 14.28 -19.79
N PHE A 40 1.36 13.67 -19.53
CA PHE A 40 0.36 13.32 -20.53
C PHE A 40 -0.80 14.31 -20.43
N ASN A 41 -1.16 14.96 -21.53
CA ASN A 41 -2.27 15.91 -21.54
C ASN A 41 -3.61 15.18 -21.37
N ILE A 42 -4.45 15.71 -20.47
CA ILE A 42 -5.82 15.25 -20.28
C ILE A 42 -6.74 16.24 -20.99
N PHE A 43 -7.29 15.81 -22.12
CA PHE A 43 -8.19 16.64 -22.93
C PHE A 43 -9.66 16.46 -22.56
N ASP A 44 -10.02 15.27 -22.06
CA ASP A 44 -11.36 14.94 -21.58
C ASP A 44 -11.31 14.48 -20.11
N PHE A 45 -12.31 14.87 -19.34
CA PHE A 45 -12.44 14.52 -17.92
C PHE A 45 -12.77 13.04 -17.69
N THR A 46 -13.13 12.29 -18.74
CA THR A 46 -13.37 10.84 -18.65
C THR A 46 -12.09 10.01 -18.78
N MET A 47 -11.02 10.58 -19.33
CA MET A 47 -9.74 9.88 -19.52
C MET A 47 -9.04 9.70 -18.17
N GLN A 48 -8.88 8.46 -17.75
CA GLN A 48 -8.10 8.07 -16.58
C GLN A 48 -6.85 7.32 -17.03
N TYR A 49 -5.69 7.80 -16.58
CA TYR A 49 -4.42 7.14 -16.81
C TYR A 49 -4.07 6.26 -15.62
N ASP A 50 -3.55 5.08 -15.91
CA ASP A 50 -3.02 4.14 -14.91
C ASP A 50 -1.62 3.67 -15.31
N ILE A 51 -0.90 3.07 -14.36
CA ILE A 51 0.51 2.69 -14.50
C ILE A 51 0.71 1.26 -14.02
N ILE A 52 1.34 0.43 -14.86
CA ILE A 52 1.93 -0.85 -14.43
C ILE A 52 3.43 -0.63 -14.21
N ASN A 53 3.91 -0.99 -13.02
CA ASN A 53 5.33 -0.97 -12.71
C ASN A 53 6.02 -2.17 -13.36
N GLY A 54 6.90 -1.94 -14.34
CA GLY A 54 7.69 -2.98 -14.99
C GLY A 54 9.16 -3.01 -14.56
N GLU A 55 9.43 -2.54 -13.34
CA GLU A 55 10.76 -2.56 -12.72
C GLU A 55 11.83 -1.93 -13.64
N ASP A 56 12.91 -2.64 -13.93
CA ASP A 56 14.01 -2.21 -14.79
C ASP A 56 13.60 -2.08 -16.28
N ASN A 57 12.48 -2.68 -16.70
CA ASN A 57 11.91 -2.50 -18.05
C ASN A 57 11.06 -1.23 -18.18
N GLY A 58 10.83 -0.52 -17.07
CA GLY A 58 10.20 0.80 -17.07
C GLY A 58 8.72 0.78 -16.70
N LEU A 59 7.98 1.84 -17.04
CA LEU A 59 6.57 2.00 -16.67
C LEU A 59 5.68 1.90 -17.90
N LEU A 60 4.67 1.04 -17.84
CA LEU A 60 3.62 1.01 -18.85
C LEU A 60 2.47 1.91 -18.42
N VAL A 61 2.29 3.03 -19.11
CA VAL A 61 1.21 3.98 -18.88
C VAL A 61 0.09 3.70 -19.87
N TYR A 62 -1.13 3.48 -19.40
CA TYR A 62 -2.25 3.15 -20.28
C TYR A 62 -3.51 3.96 -19.96
N LEU A 63 -4.40 4.07 -20.95
CA LEU A 63 -5.75 4.60 -20.79
C LEU A 63 -6.72 3.97 -21.80
N GLU A 64 -7.99 3.88 -21.42
CA GLU A 64 -9.12 3.73 -22.35
C GLU A 64 -9.43 5.10 -23.00
N THR A 65 -9.73 5.11 -24.30
CA THR A 65 -10.05 6.33 -25.05
C THR A 65 -11.50 6.32 -25.53
N GLU A 66 -12.05 7.50 -25.87
CA GLU A 66 -13.37 7.61 -26.49
C GLU A 66 -13.41 7.07 -27.93
N ASP A 67 -12.24 6.97 -28.58
CA ASP A 67 -12.12 6.38 -29.91
C ASP A 67 -12.43 4.88 -29.83
N ARG A 68 -13.24 4.40 -30.77
CA ARG A 68 -13.71 3.01 -30.78
C ARG A 68 -13.70 2.42 -32.18
N THR A 69 -13.54 1.11 -32.23
CA THR A 69 -13.79 0.31 -33.42
C THR A 69 -15.22 -0.26 -33.37
N ASP A 70 -15.59 -1.05 -34.37
CA ASP A 70 -16.86 -1.79 -34.33
C ASP A 70 -16.88 -2.87 -33.23
N GLU A 71 -15.71 -3.26 -32.71
CA GLU A 71 -15.53 -4.39 -31.79
C GLU A 71 -15.21 -3.98 -30.35
N GLY A 72 -14.72 -2.76 -30.11
CA GLY A 72 -14.30 -2.32 -28.78
C GLY A 72 -13.82 -0.87 -28.67
N TYR A 73 -13.45 -0.46 -27.45
CA TYR A 73 -12.80 0.84 -27.20
C TYR A 73 -11.30 0.74 -27.49
N ASN A 74 -10.71 1.79 -28.07
CA ASN A 74 -9.27 1.84 -28.24
C ASN A 74 -8.61 2.13 -26.89
N TRP A 75 -7.64 1.29 -26.55
CA TRP A 75 -6.74 1.52 -25.43
C TRP A 75 -5.39 1.97 -25.95
N THR A 76 -4.83 3.01 -25.34
CA THR A 76 -3.48 3.49 -25.66
C THR A 76 -2.52 3.02 -24.59
N PHE A 77 -1.39 2.46 -25.01
CA PHE A 77 -0.32 1.96 -24.17
C PHE A 77 0.97 2.69 -24.51
N ASN A 78 1.60 3.34 -23.52
CA ASN A 78 2.85 4.07 -23.66
C ASN A 78 3.88 3.45 -22.72
N LEU A 79 4.93 2.85 -23.28
CA LEU A 79 6.05 2.39 -22.47
C LEU A 79 7.04 3.53 -22.25
N LEU A 80 7.39 3.77 -21.00
CA LEU A 80 8.42 4.70 -20.57
C LEU A 80 9.62 3.92 -20.04
N ASP A 81 10.83 4.26 -20.46
CA ASP A 81 12.05 3.68 -19.89
C ASP A 81 12.31 4.18 -18.45
N THR A 82 13.39 3.67 -17.84
CA THR A 82 13.81 4.05 -16.47
C THR A 82 14.22 5.52 -16.30
N THR A 83 14.33 6.27 -17.40
CA THR A 83 14.58 7.72 -17.45
C THR A 83 13.33 8.53 -17.79
N LEU A 84 12.16 7.88 -17.87
CA LEU A 84 10.86 8.44 -18.27
C LEU A 84 10.80 8.91 -19.74
N ASN A 85 11.69 8.41 -20.59
CA ASN A 85 11.56 8.64 -22.03
C ASN A 85 10.62 7.61 -22.65
N GLN A 86 9.76 8.05 -23.56
CA GLN A 86 8.84 7.16 -24.27
C GLN A 86 9.61 6.26 -25.24
N VAL A 87 9.48 4.95 -25.05
CA VAL A 87 10.09 3.92 -25.91
C VAL A 87 9.18 3.63 -27.11
N TRP A 88 7.91 3.36 -26.85
CA TRP A 88 6.91 3.11 -27.88
C TRP A 88 5.50 3.46 -27.40
N THR A 89 4.61 3.64 -28.38
CA THR A 89 3.16 3.72 -28.17
C THR A 89 2.47 2.65 -29.01
N ARG A 90 1.45 2.00 -28.43
CA ARG A 90 0.55 1.08 -29.13
C ARG A 90 -0.89 1.47 -28.86
N ILE A 91 -1.74 1.27 -29.86
CA ILE A 91 -3.18 1.38 -29.72
C ILE A 91 -3.74 0.01 -30.01
N PHE A 92 -4.57 -0.50 -29.11
CA PHE A 92 -5.19 -1.82 -29.24
C PHE A 92 -6.66 -1.75 -28.83
N PRO A 93 -7.59 -2.21 -29.67
CA PRO A 93 -9.01 -2.23 -29.31
C PRO A 93 -9.28 -3.35 -28.30
N ILE A 94 -9.90 -3.02 -27.19
CA ILE A 94 -10.38 -3.97 -26.18
C ILE A 94 -11.90 -4.09 -26.30
N PRO A 95 -12.47 -5.32 -26.36
CA PRO A 95 -13.89 -5.51 -26.61
C PRO A 95 -14.81 -4.74 -25.66
N PHE A 96 -15.97 -4.34 -26.18
CA PHE A 96 -17.03 -3.77 -25.35
C PHE A 96 -17.48 -4.74 -24.25
N ASP A 97 -18.12 -4.20 -23.20
CA ASP A 97 -18.65 -4.93 -22.05
C ASP A 97 -17.60 -5.70 -21.21
N THR A 98 -16.31 -5.49 -21.50
CA THR A 98 -15.21 -5.93 -20.65
C THR A 98 -14.95 -4.91 -19.54
N TYR A 99 -14.29 -5.34 -18.47
CA TYR A 99 -13.79 -4.43 -17.45
C TYR A 99 -12.49 -4.96 -16.86
N LEU A 100 -11.53 -4.05 -16.66
CA LEU A 100 -10.23 -4.37 -16.07
C LEU A 100 -10.43 -4.85 -14.64
N THR A 101 -9.83 -5.99 -14.30
CA THR A 101 -9.92 -6.60 -12.96
C THR A 101 -8.58 -6.79 -12.27
N GLY A 102 -7.47 -6.68 -13.01
CA GLY A 102 -6.12 -6.80 -12.47
C GLY A 102 -5.07 -6.46 -13.51
N THR A 103 -3.89 -6.07 -13.05
CA THR A 103 -2.72 -5.78 -13.87
C THR A 103 -1.50 -6.35 -13.18
N GLU A 104 -0.56 -6.90 -13.94
CA GLU A 104 0.67 -7.47 -13.40
C GLU A 104 1.84 -7.25 -14.36
N TYR A 105 3.06 -7.31 -13.84
CA TYR A 105 4.26 -7.37 -14.66
C TYR A 105 5.10 -8.56 -14.23
N HIS A 106 5.55 -9.36 -15.20
CA HIS A 106 6.44 -10.48 -14.93
C HIS A 106 7.34 -10.75 -16.14
N ASP A 107 8.63 -10.96 -15.88
CA ASP A 107 9.66 -11.37 -16.85
C ASP A 107 9.59 -10.63 -18.21
N GLY A 108 9.63 -9.30 -18.16
CA GLY A 108 9.66 -8.45 -19.37
C GLY A 108 8.31 -8.31 -20.08
N LYS A 109 7.22 -8.73 -19.46
CA LYS A 109 5.86 -8.64 -20.01
C LYS A 109 4.91 -7.96 -19.06
N TYR A 110 4.02 -7.15 -19.63
CA TYR A 110 2.92 -6.52 -18.92
C TYR A 110 1.63 -7.27 -19.21
N TYR A 111 0.84 -7.50 -18.17
CA TYR A 111 -0.40 -8.25 -18.25
C TYR A 111 -1.56 -7.39 -17.76
N LEU A 112 -2.64 -7.35 -18.54
CA LEU A 112 -3.91 -6.74 -18.15
C LEU A 112 -4.99 -7.80 -18.25
N LEU A 113 -5.64 -8.09 -17.11
CA LEU A 113 -6.70 -9.07 -17.02
C LEU A 113 -8.05 -8.36 -16.99
N PHE A 114 -8.90 -8.71 -17.94
CA PHE A 114 -10.26 -8.22 -18.06
C PHE A 114 -11.24 -9.34 -17.77
N ASN A 115 -12.34 -9.02 -17.11
CA ASN A 115 -13.50 -9.90 -17.17
C ASN A 115 -14.24 -9.64 -18.49
N ALA A 116 -14.56 -10.71 -19.22
CA ALA A 116 -15.17 -10.63 -20.54
C ALA A 116 -16.66 -10.24 -20.50
N SER A 117 -17.32 -10.33 -19.34
CA SER A 117 -18.71 -9.90 -19.19
C SER A 117 -19.09 -9.63 -17.74
N ARG A 118 -19.90 -8.58 -17.52
CA ARG A 118 -20.51 -8.29 -16.20
C ARG A 118 -21.36 -9.42 -15.60
N TYR A 119 -21.75 -10.42 -16.40
CA TYR A 119 -22.62 -11.53 -15.96
C TYR A 119 -21.92 -12.90 -15.97
N ARG A 120 -20.74 -13.02 -16.58
CA ARG A 120 -20.00 -14.28 -16.70
C ARG A 120 -18.60 -14.09 -16.13
N ASN A 121 -18.46 -14.31 -14.82
CA ASN A 121 -17.18 -14.16 -14.13
C ASN A 121 -16.25 -15.36 -14.31
N GLU A 122 -16.63 -16.30 -15.17
CA GLU A 122 -15.81 -17.43 -15.60
C GLU A 122 -15.02 -17.17 -16.89
N ASP A 123 -15.42 -16.17 -17.68
CA ASP A 123 -14.79 -15.81 -18.96
C ASP A 123 -13.94 -14.56 -18.75
N LEU A 124 -12.63 -14.68 -18.97
CA LEU A 124 -11.65 -13.60 -18.82
C LEU A 124 -10.89 -13.41 -20.12
N LEU A 125 -10.41 -12.19 -20.34
CA LEU A 125 -9.54 -11.81 -21.44
C LEU A 125 -8.24 -11.27 -20.86
N LEU A 126 -7.13 -11.93 -21.15
CA LEU A 126 -5.80 -11.46 -20.82
C LEU A 126 -5.19 -10.76 -22.03
N ILE A 127 -4.71 -9.55 -21.83
CA ILE A 127 -3.85 -8.84 -22.78
C ILE A 127 -2.43 -8.91 -22.25
N GLU A 128 -1.54 -9.56 -23.00
CA GLU A 128 -0.10 -9.62 -22.75
C GLU A 128 0.61 -8.65 -23.69
N LEU A 129 1.46 -7.79 -23.15
CA LEU A 129 2.29 -6.85 -23.90
C LEU A 129 3.76 -7.12 -23.61
N ASP A 130 4.54 -7.34 -24.67
CA ASP A 130 6.00 -7.46 -24.57
C ASP A 130 6.64 -6.07 -24.36
N ALA A 131 7.48 -5.92 -23.33
CA ALA A 131 8.12 -4.64 -23.03
C ALA A 131 9.09 -4.20 -24.13
N GLN A 132 9.80 -5.12 -24.76
CA GLN A 132 10.86 -4.80 -25.71
C GLN A 132 10.31 -4.33 -27.07
N PHE A 133 9.33 -5.04 -27.61
CA PHE A 133 8.82 -4.83 -28.98
C PHE A 133 7.43 -4.19 -29.01
N GLY A 134 6.71 -4.16 -27.89
CA GLY A 134 5.31 -3.73 -27.83
C GLY A 134 4.41 -4.61 -28.69
N GLU A 135 4.73 -5.90 -28.79
CA GLU A 135 3.85 -6.91 -29.36
C GLU A 135 2.73 -7.21 -28.37
N ILE A 136 1.50 -7.28 -28.87
CA ILE A 136 0.30 -7.49 -28.06
C ILE A 136 -0.33 -8.82 -28.43
N ARG A 137 -0.58 -9.66 -27.43
CA ARG A 137 -1.28 -10.94 -27.56
C ARG A 137 -2.53 -10.93 -26.68
N SER A 138 -3.66 -11.34 -27.25
CA SER A 138 -4.87 -11.63 -26.49
C SER A 138 -4.98 -13.13 -26.21
N ILE A 139 -5.39 -13.48 -24.99
CA ILE A 139 -5.61 -14.85 -24.55
C ILE A 139 -6.95 -14.91 -23.83
N GLU A 140 -7.85 -15.75 -24.32
CA GLU A 140 -9.11 -16.05 -23.64
C GLU A 140 -8.85 -17.09 -22.55
N ILE A 141 -9.34 -16.81 -21.34
CA ILE A 141 -9.21 -17.69 -20.18
C ILE A 141 -10.62 -18.04 -19.71
N ASN A 142 -10.90 -19.33 -19.58
CA ASN A 142 -12.11 -19.80 -18.91
C ASN A 142 -11.73 -20.50 -17.61
N THR A 143 -12.22 -20.02 -16.47
CA THR A 143 -11.91 -20.57 -15.14
C THR A 143 -12.75 -21.79 -14.77
N VAL A 144 -13.62 -22.28 -15.67
CA VAL A 144 -14.59 -23.39 -15.52
C VAL A 144 -15.75 -23.07 -14.57
N PHE A 145 -15.59 -22.12 -13.65
CA PHE A 145 -16.65 -21.65 -12.75
C PHE A 145 -16.47 -20.16 -12.41
N PRO A 146 -17.54 -19.42 -12.08
CA PRO A 146 -17.47 -17.99 -11.80
C PRO A 146 -16.63 -17.68 -10.55
N ILE A 147 -15.73 -16.70 -10.65
CA ILE A 147 -14.87 -16.25 -9.53
C ILE A 147 -14.96 -14.74 -9.39
N GLN A 148 -15.26 -14.28 -8.17
CA GLN A 148 -15.02 -12.90 -7.82
C GLN A 148 -13.54 -12.75 -7.45
N LEU A 149 -12.72 -12.32 -8.42
CA LEU A 149 -11.27 -12.22 -8.27
C LEU A 149 -10.88 -11.20 -7.19
N THR A 150 -9.83 -11.55 -6.46
CA THR A 150 -9.17 -10.68 -5.47
C THR A 150 -7.66 -10.64 -5.66
N PHE A 151 -7.05 -11.67 -6.24
CA PHE A 151 -5.64 -11.66 -6.63
C PHE A 151 -5.48 -12.14 -8.07
N PHE A 152 -4.55 -11.49 -8.77
CA PHE A 152 -4.09 -11.84 -10.10
C PHE A 152 -2.58 -11.65 -10.09
N GLU A 153 -1.84 -12.75 -10.12
CA GLU A 153 -0.38 -12.76 -10.10
C GLU A 153 0.13 -13.60 -11.28
N VAL A 154 1.37 -13.37 -11.69
CA VAL A 154 2.05 -14.18 -12.71
C VAL A 154 3.33 -14.74 -12.12
N ILE A 155 3.57 -16.04 -12.31
CA ILE A 155 4.80 -16.71 -11.90
C ILE A 155 5.17 -17.76 -12.96
N ASP A 156 6.37 -17.62 -13.51
CA ASP A 156 6.81 -18.37 -14.70
C ASP A 156 5.78 -18.25 -15.84
N ASP A 157 5.40 -19.37 -16.44
CA ASP A 157 4.35 -19.48 -17.46
C ASP A 157 2.94 -19.66 -16.87
N ASN A 158 2.72 -19.39 -15.57
CA ASN A 158 1.44 -19.61 -14.91
C ASN A 158 0.85 -18.32 -14.35
N ILE A 159 -0.46 -18.14 -14.59
CA ILE A 159 -1.26 -17.12 -13.92
C ILE A 159 -1.87 -17.73 -12.66
N LEU A 160 -1.79 -17.01 -11.54
CA LEU A 160 -2.53 -17.31 -10.32
C LEU A 160 -3.80 -16.46 -10.28
N LEU A 161 -4.95 -17.14 -10.18
CA LEU A 161 -6.26 -16.51 -10.03
C LEU A 161 -6.85 -16.91 -8.69
N SER A 162 -6.99 -15.95 -7.79
CA SER A 162 -7.57 -16.17 -6.47
C SER A 162 -8.77 -15.28 -6.26
N GLY A 163 -9.75 -15.77 -5.52
CA GLY A 163 -10.97 -15.01 -5.25
C GLY A 163 -12.00 -15.85 -4.53
N TYR A 164 -13.27 -15.49 -4.71
CA TYR A 164 -14.38 -16.16 -4.05
C TYR A 164 -15.37 -16.75 -5.05
N THR A 165 -15.75 -17.99 -4.80
CA THR A 165 -16.89 -18.66 -5.47
C THR A 165 -17.86 -19.12 -4.39
N ASN A 166 -19.12 -18.69 -4.47
CA ASN A 166 -20.15 -19.04 -3.47
C ASN A 166 -19.70 -18.82 -2.01
N PHE A 167 -19.07 -17.66 -1.73
CA PHE A 167 -18.53 -17.27 -0.41
C PHE A 167 -17.42 -18.18 0.13
N ARG A 168 -16.71 -18.90 -0.75
CA ARG A 168 -15.55 -19.72 -0.38
C ARG A 168 -14.33 -19.22 -1.15
N PRO A 169 -13.17 -19.08 -0.49
CA PRO A 169 -11.95 -18.75 -1.20
C PRO A 169 -11.60 -19.91 -2.14
N VAL A 170 -11.13 -19.56 -3.33
CA VAL A 170 -10.65 -20.47 -4.37
C VAL A 170 -9.34 -19.93 -4.93
N LEU A 171 -8.47 -20.82 -5.38
CA LEU A 171 -7.23 -20.48 -6.06
C LEU A 171 -7.07 -21.42 -7.27
N LEU A 172 -6.70 -20.86 -8.41
CA LEU A 172 -6.37 -21.59 -9.62
C LEU A 172 -5.03 -21.14 -10.17
N THR A 173 -4.35 -22.08 -10.82
CA THR A 173 -3.26 -21.81 -11.74
C THR A 173 -3.78 -21.95 -13.17
N PHE A 174 -3.35 -21.08 -14.08
CA PHE A 174 -3.63 -21.18 -15.51
C PHE A 174 -2.32 -21.11 -16.27
N ASN A 175 -1.96 -22.21 -16.93
CA ASN A 175 -0.73 -22.27 -17.70
C ASN A 175 -0.91 -21.58 -19.06
N LEU A 176 -0.09 -20.58 -19.37
CA LEU A 176 -0.16 -19.77 -20.58
C LEU A 176 0.12 -20.56 -21.87
N ASN A 177 0.93 -21.62 -21.78
CA ASN A 177 1.32 -22.43 -22.92
C ASN A 177 0.29 -23.52 -23.25
N VAL A 178 -0.22 -24.21 -22.22
CA VAL A 178 -1.21 -25.29 -22.36
C VAL A 178 -2.65 -24.76 -22.38
N GLN A 179 -2.87 -23.52 -21.92
CA GLN A 179 -4.16 -22.85 -21.81
C GLN A 179 -5.20 -23.66 -21.02
N LYS A 180 -4.77 -24.19 -19.87
CA LYS A 180 -5.60 -25.07 -19.04
C LYS A 180 -5.63 -24.57 -17.59
N PRO A 181 -6.82 -24.31 -17.02
CA PRO A 181 -6.95 -24.00 -15.61
C PRO A 181 -6.78 -25.27 -14.76
N ARG A 182 -6.15 -25.12 -13.60
CA ARG A 182 -6.00 -26.15 -12.57
C ARG A 182 -6.36 -25.55 -11.22
N VAL A 183 -7.29 -26.18 -10.51
CA VAL A 183 -7.64 -25.77 -9.14
C VAL A 183 -6.52 -26.17 -8.19
N VAL A 184 -6.03 -25.22 -7.39
CA VAL A 184 -5.06 -25.48 -6.33
C VAL A 184 -5.80 -26.01 -5.10
N PRO A 185 -5.47 -27.22 -4.61
CA PRO A 185 -6.20 -27.83 -3.52
C PRO A 185 -5.96 -27.11 -2.18
N GLY A 186 -6.96 -27.13 -1.31
CA GLY A 186 -6.87 -26.61 0.06
C GLY A 186 -7.50 -25.24 0.28
N PHE A 187 -8.15 -24.65 -0.73
CA PHE A 187 -8.90 -23.40 -0.67
C PHE A 187 -10.34 -23.67 -1.14
N TYR A 188 -11.20 -24.09 -0.22
CA TYR A 188 -12.65 -24.23 -0.42
C TYR A 188 -13.44 -24.33 0.90
N ASP A 189 -12.85 -23.90 2.02
CA ASP A 189 -13.49 -23.93 3.34
C ASP A 189 -14.18 -22.59 3.63
N ASN A 190 -15.42 -22.63 4.12
CA ASN A 190 -16.20 -21.44 4.47
C ASN A 190 -15.77 -20.78 5.80
N LYS A 191 -14.74 -21.32 6.46
CA LYS A 191 -14.15 -20.79 7.69
C LYS A 191 -12.76 -20.21 7.49
N SER A 192 -12.38 -19.95 6.24
CA SER A 192 -11.08 -19.42 5.90
C SER A 192 -11.19 -18.33 4.85
N ASP A 193 -10.22 -17.41 4.86
CA ASP A 193 -10.06 -16.37 3.86
C ASP A 193 -8.58 -16.36 3.41
N ILE A 194 -8.32 -16.07 2.13
CA ILE A 194 -6.97 -15.78 1.64
C ILE A 194 -6.70 -14.32 1.94
N ILE A 195 -5.63 -14.05 2.69
CA ILE A 195 -5.22 -12.70 3.08
C ILE A 195 -4.25 -12.13 2.06
N ASP A 196 -3.33 -12.97 1.57
CA ASP A 196 -2.19 -12.52 0.78
C ASP A 196 -1.57 -13.68 -0.02
N ILE A 197 -0.87 -13.36 -1.11
CA ILE A 197 -0.11 -14.27 -1.96
C ILE A 197 1.25 -13.65 -2.24
N VAL A 198 2.31 -14.27 -1.69
CA VAL A 198 3.69 -13.83 -1.89
C VAL A 198 4.31 -14.63 -3.02
N ILE A 199 4.77 -13.95 -4.07
CA ILE A 199 5.51 -14.53 -5.19
C ILE A 199 7.00 -14.55 -4.87
N ASP A 200 7.69 -15.64 -5.21
CA ASP A 200 9.15 -15.78 -5.09
C ASP A 200 9.72 -16.30 -6.40
N ASP A 201 10.07 -15.36 -7.28
CA ASP A 201 10.59 -15.64 -8.62
C ASP A 201 11.95 -16.34 -8.58
N GLU A 202 12.78 -16.11 -7.56
CA GLU A 202 14.08 -16.78 -7.44
C GLU A 202 13.93 -18.29 -7.20
N SER A 203 12.87 -18.69 -6.50
CA SER A 203 12.63 -20.08 -6.13
C SER A 203 11.51 -20.75 -6.95
N HIS A 204 10.89 -20.02 -7.88
CA HIS A 204 9.77 -20.47 -8.71
C HIS A 204 8.60 -21.02 -7.86
N MET A 205 8.32 -20.35 -6.75
CA MET A 205 7.28 -20.73 -5.79
C MET A 205 6.42 -19.54 -5.39
N PHE A 206 5.21 -19.82 -4.93
CA PHE A 206 4.36 -18.83 -4.28
C PHE A 206 3.89 -19.32 -2.92
N THR A 207 3.67 -18.39 -1.98
CA THR A 207 3.13 -18.67 -0.66
C THR A 207 1.78 -17.98 -0.46
N VAL A 208 0.75 -18.77 -0.14
CA VAL A 208 -0.57 -18.24 0.20
C VAL A 208 -0.71 -18.12 1.71
N ILE A 209 -1.05 -16.92 2.18
CA ILE A 209 -1.40 -16.66 3.58
C ILE A 209 -2.91 -16.77 3.75
N GLN A 210 -3.32 -17.72 4.59
CA GLN A 210 -4.71 -18.03 4.84
C GLN A 210 -5.07 -17.80 6.31
N SER A 211 -6.14 -17.05 6.55
CA SER A 211 -6.80 -17.01 7.84
C SER A 211 -7.68 -18.24 8.02
N GLU A 212 -7.69 -18.84 9.21
CA GLU A 212 -8.52 -20.01 9.50
C GLU A 212 -9.19 -19.87 10.87
N LYS A 213 -10.51 -20.00 10.91
CA LYS A 213 -11.28 -19.96 12.16
C LYS A 213 -11.20 -21.31 12.87
N MET A 214 -10.55 -21.31 14.03
CA MET A 214 -10.39 -22.47 14.90
C MET A 214 -11.70 -22.81 15.65
N ILE A 215 -11.75 -24.01 16.23
CA ILE A 215 -12.90 -24.55 17.01
C ILE A 215 -13.31 -23.61 18.15
N ASN A 216 -12.38 -22.88 18.75
CA ASN A 216 -12.63 -21.93 19.83
C ASN A 216 -13.11 -20.53 19.35
N ASN A 217 -13.56 -20.42 18.09
CA ASN A 217 -13.98 -19.19 17.42
C ASN A 217 -12.90 -18.09 17.30
N ARG A 218 -11.63 -18.41 17.52
CA ARG A 218 -10.49 -17.52 17.24
C ARG A 218 -9.87 -17.87 15.91
N TYR A 219 -9.15 -16.91 15.35
CA TYR A 219 -8.45 -17.07 14.08
C TYR A 219 -6.98 -17.42 14.31
N THR A 220 -6.48 -18.29 13.45
CA THR A 220 -5.06 -18.54 13.23
C THR A 220 -4.68 -18.24 11.78
N MET A 221 -3.40 -18.29 11.48
CA MET A 221 -2.84 -18.10 10.15
C MET A 221 -2.12 -19.35 9.70
N ARG A 222 -2.12 -19.55 8.39
CA ARG A 222 -1.44 -20.64 7.72
C ARG A 222 -0.73 -20.09 6.49
N ALA A 223 0.56 -20.39 6.36
CA ALA A 223 1.32 -20.13 5.15
C ALA A 223 1.46 -21.45 4.38
N LYS A 224 0.95 -21.50 3.15
CA LYS A 224 1.09 -22.67 2.26
C LYS A 224 1.93 -22.28 1.06
N THR A 225 3.05 -22.95 0.88
CA THR A 225 3.96 -22.73 -0.25
C THR A 225 3.72 -23.79 -1.31
N PHE A 226 3.67 -23.36 -2.57
CA PHE A 226 3.43 -24.19 -3.74
C PHE A 226 4.48 -23.92 -4.82
N THR A 227 4.67 -24.88 -5.72
CA THR A 227 5.33 -24.61 -7.02
C THR A 227 4.47 -23.69 -7.87
N SER A 228 5.03 -23.12 -8.94
CA SER A 228 4.27 -22.30 -9.91
C SER A 228 3.08 -23.05 -10.54
N GLU A 229 3.11 -24.38 -10.67
CA GLU A 229 1.98 -25.17 -11.15
C GLU A 229 0.89 -25.47 -10.09
N GLY A 230 1.13 -25.08 -8.83
CA GLY A 230 0.19 -25.25 -7.72
C GLY A 230 0.36 -26.56 -6.94
N ASP A 231 1.53 -27.19 -6.99
CA ASP A 231 1.84 -28.37 -6.18
C ASP A 231 2.35 -27.98 -4.79
N LEU A 232 1.73 -28.51 -3.73
CA LEU A 232 2.02 -28.12 -2.36
C LEU A 232 3.41 -28.60 -1.91
N ILE A 233 4.28 -27.66 -1.56
CA ILE A 233 5.63 -27.90 -1.02
C ILE A 233 5.60 -27.90 0.51
N GLN A 234 4.99 -26.88 1.10
CA GLN A 234 5.04 -26.67 2.55
C GLN A 234 3.72 -26.14 3.08
N ASN A 235 3.32 -26.59 4.27
CA ASN A 235 2.14 -26.11 4.98
C ASN A 235 2.48 -25.79 6.44
N ASN A 236 2.57 -24.50 6.74
CA ASN A 236 2.96 -23.94 8.03
C ASN A 236 1.72 -23.38 8.73
N ILE A 237 1.24 -24.05 9.78
CA ILE A 237 0.14 -23.52 10.62
C ILE A 237 0.69 -22.91 11.91
N ILE A 238 0.25 -21.69 12.22
CA ILE A 238 0.57 -21.07 13.49
C ILE A 238 -0.33 -21.69 14.58
N THR A 239 0.27 -22.06 15.71
CA THR A 239 -0.43 -22.41 16.94
C THR A 239 -0.39 -21.20 17.88
N PRO A 240 -1.46 -20.37 17.93
CA PRO A 240 -1.40 -19.09 18.64
C PRO A 240 -1.52 -19.22 20.16
N GLY A 241 -1.94 -20.40 20.65
CA GLY A 241 -2.26 -20.64 22.06
C GLY A 241 -3.64 -20.15 22.48
N GLU A 242 -4.08 -20.52 23.67
CA GLU A 242 -5.50 -20.43 24.09
C GLU A 242 -6.08 -19.00 24.14
N LYS A 243 -5.24 -17.99 24.36
CA LYS A 243 -5.67 -16.61 24.65
C LYS A 243 -5.27 -15.61 23.57
N LYS A 244 -4.89 -16.08 22.39
CA LYS A 244 -4.47 -15.26 21.25
C LYS A 244 -5.39 -15.48 20.06
N ASN A 245 -5.45 -14.49 19.18
CA ASN A 245 -6.21 -14.50 17.94
C ASN A 245 -5.32 -13.76 16.94
N LEU A 246 -4.97 -14.39 15.84
CA LEU A 246 -4.22 -13.73 14.78
C LEU A 246 -5.19 -12.93 13.92
N VAL A 247 -4.82 -11.70 13.58
CA VAL A 247 -5.70 -10.76 12.89
C VAL A 247 -5.25 -10.60 11.44
N ASP A 248 -3.95 -10.46 11.25
CA ASP A 248 -3.33 -10.21 9.96
C ASP A 248 -1.90 -10.78 9.95
N GLY A 249 -1.26 -10.87 8.78
CA GLY A 249 0.16 -11.16 8.66
C GLY A 249 0.64 -11.42 7.24
N ALA A 250 1.95 -11.23 7.08
CA ALA A 250 2.71 -11.50 5.87
C ALA A 250 3.80 -12.55 6.16
N SER A 251 4.36 -13.15 5.12
CA SER A 251 5.47 -14.10 5.25
C SER A 251 6.71 -13.67 4.49
N THR A 252 7.87 -14.13 4.94
CA THR A 252 9.06 -14.15 4.08
C THR A 252 8.91 -15.21 3.00
N SER A 253 9.69 -15.10 1.94
CA SER A 253 9.94 -16.19 1.00
C SER A 253 10.38 -17.47 1.71
N PHE A 254 10.06 -18.62 1.11
CA PHE A 254 10.38 -19.93 1.64
C PHE A 254 11.73 -20.38 1.09
N TYR A 255 12.75 -20.46 1.96
CA TYR A 255 14.09 -20.83 1.53
C TYR A 255 14.68 -21.94 2.40
N GLY A 256 15.06 -23.06 1.77
CA GLY A 256 15.78 -24.16 2.45
C GLY A 256 15.05 -24.73 3.67
N GLY A 257 13.71 -24.68 3.66
CA GLY A 257 12.89 -25.13 4.79
C GLY A 257 12.62 -24.07 5.86
N PHE A 258 13.20 -22.88 5.76
CA PHE A 258 13.01 -21.77 6.68
C PHE A 258 11.95 -20.80 6.17
N GLN A 259 11.07 -20.36 7.07
CA GLN A 259 10.11 -19.30 6.78
C GLN A 259 9.74 -18.56 8.07
N TYR A 260 9.54 -17.25 7.97
CA TYR A 260 8.99 -16.44 9.05
C TYR A 260 7.63 -15.90 8.64
N VAL A 261 6.74 -15.77 9.62
CA VAL A 261 5.45 -15.10 9.45
C VAL A 261 5.33 -14.06 10.56
N ALA A 262 5.09 -12.82 10.17
CA ALA A 262 4.90 -11.69 11.07
C ALA A 262 3.51 -11.09 10.86
N GLY A 263 2.96 -10.47 11.89
CA GLY A 263 1.70 -9.77 11.74
C GLY A 263 1.13 -9.31 13.05
N THR A 264 -0.18 -9.13 13.09
CA THR A 264 -0.85 -8.56 14.25
C THR A 264 -1.72 -9.58 14.99
N TYR A 265 -1.83 -9.41 16.31
CA TYR A 265 -2.63 -10.29 17.15
C TYR A 265 -3.54 -9.52 18.10
N SER A 266 -4.62 -10.16 18.51
CA SER A 266 -5.55 -9.69 19.54
C SER A 266 -5.76 -10.76 20.62
N LYS A 267 -6.40 -10.40 21.74
CA LYS A 267 -6.68 -11.35 22.84
C LYS A 267 -8.00 -12.10 22.66
N LYS A 268 -8.88 -11.61 21.80
CA LYS A 268 -10.23 -12.12 21.51
C LYS A 268 -10.48 -11.89 20.01
N PRO A 269 -11.39 -12.63 19.38
CA PRO A 269 -11.76 -12.38 17.98
C PRO A 269 -12.14 -10.91 17.79
N SER A 270 -11.32 -10.19 17.02
CA SER A 270 -11.44 -8.75 16.78
C SER A 270 -10.55 -8.34 15.63
N GLN A 271 -11.03 -7.42 14.80
CA GLN A 271 -10.24 -6.72 13.79
C GLN A 271 -9.24 -5.73 14.42
N TYR A 272 -9.40 -5.39 15.70
CA TYR A 272 -8.44 -4.54 16.42
C TYR A 272 -7.38 -5.42 17.09
N SER A 273 -6.14 -5.25 16.64
CA SER A 273 -4.96 -5.86 17.23
C SER A 273 -4.50 -5.13 18.48
N ARG A 274 -3.68 -5.81 19.29
CA ARG A 274 -3.11 -5.31 20.55
C ARG A 274 -1.57 -5.28 20.54
N GLY A 275 -1.00 -5.83 19.49
CA GLY A 275 0.43 -6.02 19.37
C GLY A 275 0.76 -6.85 18.14
N LEU A 276 2.05 -7.16 18.04
CA LEU A 276 2.68 -7.81 16.90
C LEU A 276 3.11 -9.23 17.29
N TYR A 277 3.25 -10.10 16.29
CA TYR A 277 3.87 -11.40 16.48
C TYR A 277 4.90 -11.68 15.40
N LEU A 278 5.86 -12.54 15.73
CA LEU A 278 6.72 -13.23 14.77
C LEU A 278 6.73 -14.71 15.13
N THR A 279 6.61 -15.56 14.12
CA THR A 279 6.83 -16.99 14.24
C THR A 279 7.89 -17.45 13.25
N LYS A 280 8.61 -18.50 13.62
CA LYS A 280 9.59 -19.17 12.75
C LYS A 280 9.15 -20.60 12.50
N PHE A 281 9.24 -21.01 11.25
CA PHE A 281 9.08 -22.38 10.80
C PHE A 281 10.40 -22.94 10.31
N VAL A 282 10.62 -24.23 10.59
CA VAL A 282 11.71 -25.03 10.01
C VAL A 282 11.08 -26.34 9.55
N ASN A 283 11.07 -26.59 8.24
CA ASN A 283 10.52 -27.79 7.59
C ASN A 283 9.10 -28.12 8.09
N GLY A 284 8.19 -27.15 8.09
CA GLY A 284 6.80 -27.36 8.54
C GLY A 284 6.55 -27.23 10.02
N ARG A 285 7.61 -27.19 10.83
CA ARG A 285 7.49 -27.19 12.29
C ARG A 285 7.67 -25.80 12.84
N GLN A 286 6.64 -25.29 13.51
CA GLN A 286 6.72 -24.06 14.28
C GLN A 286 7.77 -24.23 15.39
N GLN A 287 8.82 -23.41 15.35
CA GLN A 287 9.86 -23.39 16.37
C GLN A 287 9.43 -22.54 17.56
N PHE A 288 8.89 -21.35 17.29
CA PHE A 288 8.37 -20.44 18.29
C PHE A 288 7.30 -19.54 17.68
N VAL A 289 6.46 -18.95 18.53
CA VAL A 289 5.70 -17.74 18.22
C VAL A 289 5.91 -16.76 19.37
N LYS A 290 6.39 -15.55 19.07
CA LYS A 290 6.60 -14.47 20.04
C LYS A 290 5.60 -13.36 19.82
N TYR A 291 5.16 -12.76 20.91
CA TYR A 291 4.11 -11.73 20.93
C TYR A 291 4.61 -10.50 21.66
N HIS A 292 4.46 -9.32 21.04
CA HIS A 292 4.89 -8.04 21.56
C HIS A 292 3.69 -7.10 21.68
N ASP A 293 3.33 -6.63 22.88
CA ASP A 293 2.24 -5.65 23.05
C ASP A 293 2.72 -4.27 22.54
N TYR A 294 1.84 -3.45 21.92
CA TYR A 294 2.22 -2.10 21.45
C TYR A 294 2.80 -1.19 22.55
N ALA A 295 2.44 -1.46 23.81
CA ALA A 295 2.94 -0.70 24.96
C ALA A 295 4.38 -1.04 25.35
N ASP A 296 4.98 -2.04 24.71
CA ASP A 296 6.35 -2.49 24.96
C ASP A 296 7.32 -2.05 23.85
N LEU A 297 6.82 -1.43 22.78
CA LEU A 297 7.62 -0.82 21.73
C LEU A 297 8.10 0.59 22.15
N ASN A 298 9.30 0.97 21.72
CA ASN A 298 9.99 2.17 22.18
C ASN A 298 9.48 3.45 21.50
N ASN A 299 9.28 3.37 20.19
CA ASN A 299 9.01 4.51 19.29
C ASN A 299 7.68 4.40 18.56
N PHE A 300 6.88 3.34 18.81
CA PHE A 300 5.56 3.14 18.22
C PHE A 300 4.63 4.36 18.33
N PHE A 301 4.75 5.14 19.41
CA PHE A 301 3.93 6.35 19.63
C PHE A 301 4.61 7.65 19.16
N GLY A 302 5.78 7.57 18.52
CA GLY A 302 6.59 8.72 18.11
C GLY A 302 6.02 9.52 16.94
N TYR A 303 4.95 9.03 16.30
CA TYR A 303 4.18 9.75 15.29
C TYR A 303 3.33 10.87 15.91
N MET A 304 3.11 10.83 17.22
CA MET A 304 2.34 11.86 17.92
C MET A 304 3.21 13.08 18.24
N ASN A 305 2.58 14.24 18.42
CA ASN A 305 3.30 15.38 18.99
C ASN A 305 3.92 15.03 20.36
N SER A 306 5.07 15.65 20.65
CA SER A 306 5.90 15.38 21.84
C SER A 306 5.10 15.39 23.14
N ARG A 307 4.19 16.34 23.31
CA ARG A 307 3.36 16.47 24.52
C ARG A 307 2.39 15.30 24.67
N ARG A 308 1.79 14.80 23.59
CA ARG A 308 0.87 13.65 23.62
C ARG A 308 1.63 12.35 23.81
N GLU A 309 2.76 12.19 23.13
CA GLU A 309 3.64 11.04 23.26
C GLU A 309 4.10 10.87 24.72
N GLN A 310 4.64 11.93 25.33
CA GLN A 310 5.11 11.91 26.72
C GLN A 310 4.00 11.48 27.69
N ARG A 311 2.78 12.04 27.55
CA ARG A 311 1.63 11.64 28.38
C ARG A 311 1.29 10.16 28.23
N ILE A 312 1.44 9.59 27.04
CA ILE A 312 1.18 8.17 26.79
C ILE A 312 2.28 7.32 27.44
N LYS A 313 3.56 7.68 27.29
CA LYS A 313 4.70 7.00 27.93
C LYS A 313 4.54 6.99 29.46
N GLU A 314 4.26 8.14 30.09
CA GLU A 314 3.99 8.23 31.53
C GLU A 314 2.78 7.38 31.96
N ARG A 315 1.73 7.29 31.13
CA ARG A 315 0.55 6.45 31.39
C ARG A 315 0.89 4.96 31.32
N ILE A 316 1.79 4.56 30.42
CA ILE A 316 2.28 3.19 30.28
C ILE A 316 3.06 2.80 31.54
N GLU A 317 4.04 3.61 31.94
CA GLU A 317 4.88 3.40 33.12
C GLU A 317 4.05 3.26 34.39
N ARG A 318 3.17 4.25 34.67
CA ARG A 318 2.29 4.23 35.85
C ARG A 318 1.38 3.00 35.92
N LYS A 319 1.00 2.43 34.77
CA LYS A 319 0.21 1.19 34.72
C LYS A 319 1.10 -0.02 34.96
N LYS A 320 2.29 -0.08 34.35
CA LYS A 320 3.28 -1.15 34.55
C LYS A 320 3.69 -1.27 36.02
N GLU A 321 3.96 -0.15 36.70
CA GLU A 321 4.25 -0.11 38.15
C GLU A 321 3.13 -0.71 39.01
N LYS A 322 1.87 -0.55 38.57
CA LYS A 322 0.69 -1.11 39.26
C LYS A 322 0.40 -2.57 38.85
N GLY A 323 1.31 -3.23 38.15
CA GLY A 323 1.12 -4.57 37.60
C GLY A 323 0.03 -4.66 36.52
N LYS A 324 -0.42 -3.52 35.96
CA LYS A 324 -1.48 -3.46 34.94
C LYS A 324 -0.86 -3.33 33.56
N LYS A 325 -1.36 -4.11 32.60
CA LYS A 325 -0.98 -3.94 31.18
C LYS A 325 -1.80 -2.84 30.51
N PRO A 326 -1.18 -1.78 29.95
CA PRO A 326 -1.87 -0.83 29.09
C PRO A 326 -2.60 -1.54 27.93
N LYS A 327 -3.64 -0.90 27.43
CA LYS A 327 -4.43 -1.44 26.31
C LYS A 327 -4.42 -0.38 25.22
N PHE A 328 -3.77 -0.70 24.12
CA PHE A 328 -3.88 0.02 22.86
C PHE A 328 -4.46 -0.95 21.83
N SER A 329 -5.22 -0.39 20.89
CA SER A 329 -5.99 -1.13 19.91
C SER A 329 -5.88 -0.41 18.58
N TYR A 330 -5.36 -1.11 17.57
CA TYR A 330 -5.16 -0.56 16.22
C TYR A 330 -5.66 -1.56 15.18
N ARG A 331 -6.09 -1.09 14.02
CA ARG A 331 -6.12 -1.90 12.81
C ARG A 331 -4.87 -1.52 12.05
N LEU A 332 -4.06 -2.50 11.70
CA LEU A 332 -2.87 -2.28 10.88
C LEU A 332 -3.06 -3.10 9.61
N LEU A 333 -2.82 -2.48 8.47
CA LEU A 333 -2.62 -3.16 7.19
C LEU A 333 -1.16 -3.60 7.19
N VAL A 334 -0.88 -4.90 7.21
CA VAL A 334 0.49 -5.44 7.21
C VAL A 334 0.97 -5.60 5.77
N HIS A 335 2.18 -5.10 5.48
CA HIS A 335 2.81 -5.22 4.15
C HIS A 335 3.76 -6.43 4.16
N ASP A 336 4.38 -6.69 3.01
CA ASP A 336 5.42 -7.69 2.88
C ASP A 336 6.60 -7.50 3.85
N ILE A 337 7.20 -8.62 4.25
CA ILE A 337 8.34 -8.63 5.16
C ILE A 337 9.62 -8.45 4.36
N ILE A 338 10.33 -7.35 4.62
CA ILE A 338 11.64 -7.10 4.04
C ILE A 338 12.70 -7.79 4.89
N GLN A 339 13.46 -8.73 4.29
CA GLN A 339 14.61 -9.35 4.95
C GLN A 339 15.88 -8.55 4.69
N ARG A 340 16.52 -8.07 5.76
CA ARG A 340 17.79 -7.32 5.71
C ARG A 340 18.85 -8.03 6.53
N GLY A 341 19.63 -8.89 5.87
CA GLY A 341 20.59 -9.75 6.54
C GLY A 341 19.89 -10.66 7.56
N ASP A 342 20.11 -10.38 8.85
CA ASP A 342 19.55 -11.13 9.99
C ASP A 342 18.31 -10.46 10.62
N GLU A 343 17.87 -9.33 10.05
CA GLU A 343 16.70 -8.58 10.47
C GLU A 343 15.50 -8.86 9.55
N TYR A 344 14.32 -8.95 10.14
CA TYR A 344 13.05 -9.06 9.45
C TYR A 344 12.24 -7.80 9.73
N LEU A 345 12.13 -6.92 8.74
CA LEU A 345 11.42 -5.66 8.86
C LEU A 345 9.97 -5.88 8.48
N MET A 346 9.08 -5.66 9.44
CA MET A 346 7.64 -5.65 9.21
C MET A 346 7.17 -4.20 9.14
N ILE A 347 6.51 -3.87 8.03
CA ILE A 347 5.89 -2.57 7.79
C ILE A 347 4.39 -2.74 7.94
N ALA A 348 3.74 -1.74 8.55
CA ALA A 348 2.30 -1.74 8.62
C ALA A 348 1.72 -0.33 8.75
N GLU A 349 0.52 -0.13 8.21
CA GLU A 349 -0.18 1.15 8.21
C GLU A 349 -1.44 1.13 9.07
N ALA A 350 -1.53 2.06 10.02
CA ALA A 350 -2.65 2.14 10.93
C ALA A 350 -3.83 2.91 10.34
N TYR A 351 -4.95 2.22 10.18
CA TYR A 351 -6.17 2.77 9.59
C TYR A 351 -7.39 2.64 10.52
N TYR A 352 -8.43 3.45 10.28
CA TYR A 352 -9.74 3.26 10.87
C TYR A 352 -10.88 3.63 9.91
N PRO A 353 -12.00 2.89 9.91
CA PRO A 353 -13.14 3.21 9.07
C PRO A 353 -13.83 4.46 9.59
N ARG A 354 -14.14 5.39 8.69
CA ARG A 354 -14.92 6.58 8.96
C ARG A 354 -16.35 6.34 8.46
N TYR A 355 -17.31 6.73 9.29
CA TYR A 355 -18.72 6.70 8.92
C TYR A 355 -19.33 8.08 9.12
N SER A 356 -20.32 8.43 8.30
CA SER A 356 -21.05 9.67 8.44
C SER A 356 -21.90 9.65 9.71
N SER A 357 -21.99 10.81 10.35
CA SER A 357 -22.86 11.03 11.51
C SER A 357 -24.11 11.80 11.09
N TYR A 358 -24.79 11.36 10.04
CA TYR A 358 -26.05 11.99 9.61
C TYR A 358 -27.21 11.44 10.45
N SER A 359 -27.64 12.21 11.45
CA SER A 359 -28.97 12.05 12.04
C SER A 359 -29.95 12.86 11.20
N SER A 360 -30.78 12.21 10.38
CA SER A 360 -31.89 12.91 9.71
C SER A 360 -32.94 13.29 10.76
N PRO A 361 -33.24 14.59 10.99
CA PRO A 361 -34.38 14.97 11.80
C PRO A 361 -35.63 14.61 10.99
N GLY A 362 -36.36 13.58 11.41
CA GLY A 362 -37.61 13.19 10.78
C GLY A 362 -38.56 14.38 10.73
N SER A 363 -38.85 14.89 9.53
CA SER A 363 -39.76 16.01 9.36
C SER A 363 -41.20 15.50 9.34
N TYR A 364 -41.92 15.85 10.41
CA TYR A 364 -43.38 15.98 10.55
C TYR A 364 -44.29 14.75 10.37
N GLY A 365 -44.81 14.29 11.51
CA GLY A 365 -46.04 13.49 11.61
C GLY A 365 -46.45 13.33 13.07
N SER A 366 -47.34 14.21 13.55
CA SER A 366 -47.94 14.15 14.88
C SER A 366 -48.58 12.77 15.12
N TYR A 367 -48.34 12.19 16.31
CA TYR A 367 -48.86 10.90 16.79
C TYR A 367 -48.28 9.62 16.16
N ASN A 368 -46.99 9.34 16.37
CA ASN A 368 -46.51 8.01 16.82
C ASN A 368 -45.00 8.02 17.09
N ASN A 369 -44.58 7.24 18.08
CA ASN A 369 -43.19 7.02 18.49
C ASN A 369 -42.28 6.73 17.27
N SER A 370 -41.54 7.73 16.82
CA SER A 370 -40.66 7.64 15.65
C SER A 370 -39.24 7.34 16.12
N TYR A 371 -38.81 6.08 16.01
CA TYR A 371 -37.42 5.70 16.18
C TYR A 371 -36.58 6.41 15.13
N THR A 372 -35.65 7.24 15.57
CA THR A 372 -34.62 7.86 14.72
C THR A 372 -33.74 6.72 14.18
N SER A 373 -33.92 6.38 12.90
CA SER A 373 -33.06 5.40 12.24
C SER A 373 -31.71 6.03 11.96
N TYR A 374 -30.71 5.70 12.78
CA TYR A 374 -29.32 6.09 12.58
C TYR A 374 -28.70 5.08 11.60
N ASN A 375 -28.56 5.46 10.33
CA ASN A 375 -27.93 4.63 9.32
C ASN A 375 -26.63 5.30 8.85
N PRO A 376 -25.50 5.08 9.55
CA PRO A 376 -24.25 5.74 9.24
C PRO A 376 -23.68 5.20 7.92
N SER A 377 -23.49 6.08 6.93
CA SER A 377 -22.89 5.68 5.64
C SER A 377 -21.37 5.59 5.77
N PHE A 378 -20.76 4.54 5.23
CA PHE A 378 -19.30 4.40 5.17
C PHE A 378 -18.72 5.53 4.30
N MET A 379 -17.71 6.23 4.81
CA MET A 379 -17.07 7.36 4.14
C MET A 379 -15.67 7.03 3.61
N GLY A 380 -15.07 5.92 4.05
CA GLY A 380 -13.70 5.54 3.70
C GLY A 380 -12.88 5.11 4.92
N TYR A 381 -11.61 4.80 4.69
CA TYR A 381 -10.60 4.50 5.68
C TYR A 381 -9.68 5.71 5.84
N LYS A 382 -9.45 6.13 7.09
CA LYS A 382 -8.48 7.17 7.41
C LYS A 382 -7.21 6.55 7.98
N TYR A 383 -6.08 6.93 7.41
CA TYR A 383 -4.75 6.53 7.88
C TYR A 383 -4.23 7.52 8.93
N THR A 384 -3.26 7.06 9.74
CA THR A 384 -2.71 7.87 10.84
C THR A 384 -1.21 7.80 10.99
N HIS A 385 -0.64 6.62 10.77
CA HIS A 385 0.79 6.41 10.84
C HIS A 385 1.15 5.07 10.21
N ALA A 386 2.34 5.00 9.64
CA ALA A 386 3.02 3.75 9.40
C ALA A 386 3.91 3.39 10.59
N ILE A 387 4.20 2.11 10.74
CA ILE A 387 5.22 1.58 11.64
C ILE A 387 6.22 0.74 10.85
N VAL A 388 7.46 0.76 11.31
CA VAL A 388 8.49 -0.20 10.89
C VAL A 388 9.05 -0.84 12.14
N VAL A 389 9.09 -2.17 12.16
CA VAL A 389 9.59 -2.94 13.29
C VAL A 389 10.56 -3.99 12.78
N ALA A 390 11.79 -3.95 13.26
CA ALA A 390 12.79 -4.97 12.95
C ALA A 390 12.81 -6.06 14.02
N PHE A 391 12.67 -7.30 13.58
CA PHE A 391 12.83 -8.49 14.41
C PHE A 391 14.17 -9.18 14.15
N ASP A 392 14.75 -9.78 15.19
CA ASP A 392 15.85 -10.73 15.03
C ASP A 392 15.33 -12.12 14.59
N ARG A 393 16.24 -13.02 14.21
CA ARG A 393 15.97 -14.44 13.88
C ARG A 393 15.25 -15.23 14.98
N ASN A 394 15.21 -14.72 16.20
CA ASN A 394 14.55 -15.32 17.35
C ASN A 394 13.20 -14.66 17.66
N GLY A 395 12.77 -13.66 16.90
CA GLY A 395 11.54 -12.91 17.10
C GLY A 395 11.56 -11.90 18.23
N ASN A 396 12.73 -11.42 18.67
CA ASN A 396 12.83 -10.24 19.53
C ASN A 396 12.82 -8.98 18.67
N ILE A 397 12.22 -7.89 19.17
CA ILE A 397 12.30 -6.58 18.51
C ILE A 397 13.70 -6.00 18.76
N ILE A 398 14.38 -5.61 17.69
CA ILE A 398 15.68 -4.93 17.72
C ILE A 398 15.46 -3.42 17.83
N TRP A 399 14.59 -2.90 16.97
CA TRP A 399 14.18 -1.50 16.96
C TRP A 399 12.79 -1.36 16.36
N ASP A 400 12.15 -0.24 16.67
CA ASP A 400 10.89 0.15 16.07
C ASP A 400 10.89 1.65 15.78
N ASN A 401 10.11 2.08 14.80
CA ASN A 401 9.84 3.47 14.52
C ASN A 401 8.44 3.65 13.95
N SER A 402 7.91 4.86 14.05
CA SER A 402 6.62 5.23 13.47
C SER A 402 6.74 6.49 12.63
N PHE A 403 5.96 6.59 11.57
CA PHE A 403 5.92 7.74 10.68
C PHE A 403 4.49 8.27 10.59
N GLY A 404 4.27 9.54 10.94
CA GLY A 404 2.95 10.16 10.91
C GLY A 404 2.44 10.29 9.48
N VAL A 405 1.24 9.77 9.24
CA VAL A 405 0.51 9.90 7.99
C VAL A 405 -0.71 10.75 8.28
N ASP A 406 -0.68 11.99 7.85
CA ASP A 406 -1.77 12.93 8.04
C ASP A 406 -2.73 12.84 6.84
N ASP A 407 -4.02 13.02 7.12
CA ASP A 407 -5.11 13.35 6.19
C ASP A 407 -5.36 12.50 4.92
N ILE A 408 -4.72 11.35 4.77
CA ILE A 408 -5.08 10.34 3.76
C ILE A 408 -6.42 9.66 4.12
N GLU A 409 -7.42 9.80 3.24
CA GLU A 409 -8.73 9.14 3.32
C GLU A 409 -9.08 8.46 1.98
N THR A 410 -9.30 7.14 1.98
CA THR A 410 -9.57 6.34 0.77
C THR A 410 -10.76 5.40 0.92
N TYR A 411 -11.38 4.99 -0.18
CA TYR A 411 -12.50 4.03 -0.12
C TYR A 411 -12.05 2.56 -0.04
N SER A 412 -10.83 2.27 -0.51
CA SER A 412 -10.13 0.98 -0.48
C SER A 412 -8.99 1.00 0.55
N LEU A 413 -8.57 -0.17 1.03
CA LEU A 413 -7.33 -0.32 1.79
C LEU A 413 -6.19 -0.57 0.79
N GLU A 414 -5.19 0.30 0.82
CA GLU A 414 -4.06 0.33 -0.10
C GLU A 414 -2.83 0.78 0.70
N GLU A 415 -1.64 0.43 0.22
CA GLU A 415 -0.38 0.86 0.80
C GLU A 415 -0.03 2.27 0.30
N PHE A 416 0.27 3.20 1.22
CA PHE A 416 0.59 4.60 0.90
C PHE A 416 2.04 4.96 1.20
N VAL A 417 2.67 4.25 2.14
CA VAL A 417 4.03 4.52 2.56
C VAL A 417 4.99 3.63 1.78
N ALA A 418 5.66 4.23 0.80
CA ALA A 418 6.79 3.63 0.11
C ALA A 418 7.98 3.49 1.08
N VAL A 419 8.56 2.30 1.12
CA VAL A 419 9.70 1.97 1.99
C VAL A 419 10.86 1.49 1.13
N SER A 420 12.04 2.08 1.36
CA SER A 420 13.29 1.65 0.73
C SER A 420 14.41 1.48 1.76
N GLN A 421 15.32 0.55 1.49
CA GLN A 421 16.44 0.22 2.35
C GLN A 421 17.76 0.73 1.75
N PHE A 422 18.54 1.43 2.57
CA PHE A 422 19.86 1.94 2.19
C PHE A 422 20.85 1.57 3.30
N ASP A 423 21.60 0.49 3.09
CA ASP A 423 22.48 -0.11 4.09
C ASP A 423 21.75 -0.34 5.44
N ASP A 424 22.07 0.43 6.47
CA ASP A 424 21.46 0.36 7.80
C ASP A 424 20.29 1.33 7.99
N LYS A 425 19.99 2.18 7.00
CA LYS A 425 18.91 3.17 7.03
C LYS A 425 17.65 2.67 6.33
N THR A 426 16.51 3.02 6.92
CA THR A 426 15.19 2.84 6.31
C THR A 426 14.62 4.21 5.95
N VAL A 427 14.24 4.37 4.69
CA VAL A 427 13.61 5.59 4.17
C VAL A 427 12.12 5.31 4.00
N LEU A 428 11.29 6.16 4.59
CA LEU A 428 9.83 6.09 4.56
C LEU A 428 9.32 7.33 3.83
N MET A 429 8.50 7.16 2.81
CA MET A 429 7.93 8.26 2.05
C MET A 429 6.46 8.05 1.73
N TYR A 430 5.68 9.13 1.67
CA TYR A 430 4.36 9.12 1.03
C TYR A 430 4.12 10.45 0.32
N LEU A 431 3.21 10.45 -0.64
CA LEU A 431 2.75 11.66 -1.31
C LEU A 431 1.39 12.06 -0.73
N GLU A 432 1.25 13.33 -0.35
CA GLU A 432 -0.05 13.91 -0.05
C GLU A 432 -0.03 15.39 -0.43
N GLU A 433 -1.11 15.88 -1.01
CA GLU A 433 -1.26 17.29 -1.35
C GLU A 433 -0.14 17.83 -2.26
N ASN A 434 0.29 17.01 -3.23
CA ASN A 434 1.40 17.35 -4.12
C ASN A 434 2.75 17.58 -3.40
N THR A 435 2.89 17.07 -2.18
CA THR A 435 4.09 17.17 -1.36
C THR A 435 4.54 15.78 -0.94
N ILE A 436 5.77 15.42 -1.31
CA ILE A 436 6.40 14.19 -0.87
C ILE A 436 6.88 14.43 0.56
N ARG A 437 6.38 13.61 1.48
CA ARG A 437 6.79 13.65 2.88
C ARG A 437 7.67 12.46 3.15
N SER A 438 8.82 12.70 3.79
CA SER A 438 9.77 11.64 4.07
C SER A 438 10.25 11.64 5.51
N LYS A 439 10.71 10.48 5.98
CA LYS A 439 11.40 10.30 7.25
C LYS A 439 12.47 9.22 7.09
N VAL A 440 13.65 9.44 7.67
CA VAL A 440 14.73 8.44 7.65
C VAL A 440 15.09 8.01 9.05
N VAL A 441 15.17 6.69 9.23
CA VAL A 441 15.49 6.06 10.51
C VAL A 441 16.70 5.15 10.37
N GLN A 442 17.55 5.16 11.39
CA GLN A 442 18.69 4.27 11.54
C GLN A 442 18.50 3.51 12.86
N GLY A 443 17.86 2.35 12.79
CA GLY A 443 17.40 1.65 13.97
C GLY A 443 16.38 2.45 14.77
N ASN A 444 16.65 2.66 16.07
CA ASN A 444 15.80 3.47 16.94
C ASN A 444 16.02 4.98 16.80
N GLU A 445 17.06 5.41 16.08
CA GLU A 445 17.41 6.81 15.91
C GLU A 445 16.70 7.41 14.69
N ILE A 446 16.25 8.66 14.82
CA ILE A 446 15.74 9.45 13.71
C ILE A 446 16.93 10.12 13.05
N TYR A 447 17.36 9.61 11.90
CA TYR A 447 18.46 10.17 11.13
C TYR A 447 18.04 11.49 10.46
N GLU A 448 16.85 11.50 9.87
CA GLU A 448 16.20 12.70 9.34
C GLU A 448 14.74 12.71 9.81
N GLY A 449 14.31 13.85 10.36
CA GLY A 449 12.93 14.07 10.78
C GLY A 449 11.98 14.09 9.59
N MET A 450 10.72 14.43 9.86
CA MET A 450 9.75 14.61 8.78
C MET A 450 10.14 15.80 7.91
N THR A 451 10.37 15.56 6.63
CA THR A 451 10.64 16.59 5.64
C THR A 451 9.55 16.64 4.58
N PHE A 452 9.51 17.75 3.85
CA PHE A 452 8.48 18.07 2.87
C PHE A 452 9.20 18.48 1.59
N ASN A 453 8.85 17.87 0.46
CA ASN A 453 9.43 18.17 -0.84
C ASN A 453 8.30 18.26 -1.87
N PRO A 454 7.93 19.47 -2.34
CA PRO A 454 6.88 19.62 -3.34
C PRO A 454 7.23 18.83 -4.61
N VAL A 455 6.23 18.20 -5.23
CA VAL A 455 6.43 17.53 -6.53
C VAL A 455 6.90 18.58 -7.55
N LYS A 456 8.08 18.34 -8.13
CA LYS A 456 8.71 19.23 -9.08
C LYS A 456 7.87 19.31 -10.37
N LEU A 457 7.67 20.51 -10.88
CA LEU A 457 6.93 20.75 -12.11
C LEU A 457 7.85 20.76 -13.33
N ALA A 458 7.27 20.71 -14.52
CA ALA A 458 8.05 20.66 -15.76
C ALA A 458 8.81 21.97 -16.00
N TYR A 459 8.20 23.11 -15.67
CA TYR A 459 8.79 24.44 -15.86
C TYR A 459 8.75 25.26 -14.55
N GLU A 460 9.73 26.15 -14.35
CA GLU A 460 9.80 26.97 -13.14
C GLU A 460 8.60 27.93 -12.97
N ALA A 461 8.03 28.40 -14.08
CA ALA A 461 6.86 29.27 -14.09
C ALA A 461 5.52 28.52 -13.92
N ASP A 462 5.53 27.19 -13.84
CA ASP A 462 4.33 26.40 -13.62
C ASP A 462 3.79 26.59 -12.19
N GLU A 463 2.47 26.69 -12.08
CA GLU A 463 1.77 26.74 -10.80
C GLU A 463 0.60 25.74 -10.80
N VAL A 464 0.56 24.84 -9.81
CA VAL A 464 -0.57 23.92 -9.62
C VAL A 464 -1.77 24.70 -9.10
N LYS A 465 -2.87 24.71 -9.85
CA LYS A 465 -4.14 25.35 -9.49
C LYS A 465 -5.12 24.40 -8.83
N SER A 466 -5.13 23.15 -9.25
CA SER A 466 -5.93 22.09 -8.63
C SER A 466 -5.30 20.72 -8.89
N ARG A 467 -5.71 19.73 -8.11
CA ARG A 467 -5.29 18.33 -8.19
C ARG A 467 -6.51 17.42 -8.02
N ASP A 468 -6.37 16.15 -8.37
CA ASP A 468 -7.33 15.12 -8.01
C ASP A 468 -6.75 14.22 -6.90
N PRO A 469 -7.22 14.33 -5.64
CA PRO A 469 -6.75 13.48 -4.55
C PRO A 469 -7.07 11.99 -4.72
N ALA A 470 -8.01 11.64 -5.60
CA ALA A 470 -8.33 10.25 -5.89
C ALA A 470 -7.31 9.61 -6.86
N ILE A 471 -6.53 10.43 -7.56
CA ILE A 471 -5.55 10.01 -8.57
C ILE A 471 -4.22 10.70 -8.22
N GLU A 472 -3.65 10.31 -7.08
CA GLU A 472 -2.29 10.65 -6.66
C GLU A 472 -1.65 9.48 -5.90
N GLY A 473 -0.35 9.26 -6.06
CA GLY A 473 0.36 8.20 -5.35
C GLY A 473 1.87 8.28 -5.45
N LEU A 474 2.54 7.57 -4.54
CA LEU A 474 3.99 7.36 -4.54
C LEU A 474 4.24 5.86 -4.38
N LYS A 475 4.94 5.26 -5.35
CA LYS A 475 5.23 3.82 -5.34
C LYS A 475 6.73 3.56 -5.52
N ASN A 476 7.19 2.44 -4.98
CA ASN A 476 8.51 1.90 -5.31
C ASN A 476 8.54 1.56 -6.81
N TRP A 477 9.67 1.81 -7.48
CA TRP A 477 9.86 1.52 -8.91
C TRP A 477 10.77 0.30 -9.11
N TYR A 478 12.08 0.51 -8.99
CA TYR A 478 13.13 -0.50 -9.09
C TYR A 478 14.26 -0.11 -8.15
N GLY A 479 14.90 -1.10 -7.53
CA GLY A 479 15.94 -0.87 -6.53
C GLY A 479 15.53 0.19 -5.49
N ASN A 480 16.25 1.31 -5.48
CA ASN A 480 16.03 2.44 -4.56
C ASN A 480 15.39 3.68 -5.22
N VAL A 481 14.75 3.48 -6.38
CA VAL A 481 14.02 4.51 -7.12
C VAL A 481 12.53 4.37 -6.84
N MET A 482 11.85 5.50 -6.68
CA MET A 482 10.39 5.58 -6.58
C MET A 482 9.84 6.43 -7.73
N TYR A 483 8.53 6.40 -7.92
CA TYR A 483 7.84 7.35 -8.79
C TYR A 483 6.61 7.92 -8.10
N ALA A 484 6.44 9.23 -8.22
CA ALA A 484 5.23 9.94 -7.83
C ALA A 484 4.37 10.16 -9.08
N TYR A 485 3.07 9.99 -8.97
CA TYR A 485 2.15 10.23 -10.08
C TYR A 485 0.88 10.93 -9.61
N GLY A 486 0.16 11.51 -10.55
CA GLY A 486 -1.20 11.97 -10.33
C GLY A 486 -1.70 12.98 -11.34
N GLU A 487 -2.87 13.55 -11.06
CA GLU A 487 -3.47 14.58 -11.92
C GLU A 487 -3.30 16.00 -11.38
N GLN A 488 -2.89 16.92 -12.26
CA GLN A 488 -2.74 18.33 -11.94
C GLN A 488 -3.38 19.21 -13.02
N ARG A 489 -4.01 20.31 -12.59
CA ARG A 489 -4.26 21.47 -13.44
C ARG A 489 -3.18 22.50 -13.18
N ILE A 490 -2.38 22.77 -14.19
CA ILE A 490 -1.25 23.69 -14.15
C ILE A 490 -1.60 24.97 -14.89
N GLN A 491 -1.19 26.10 -14.35
CA GLN A 491 -1.17 27.41 -15.00
C GLN A 491 0.29 27.82 -15.24
N ASN A 492 0.59 28.35 -16.41
CA ASN A 492 1.87 28.95 -16.75
C ASN A 492 1.62 30.17 -17.62
N ASP A 493 1.86 31.35 -17.07
CA ASP A 493 1.59 32.62 -17.75
C ASP A 493 2.60 32.92 -18.88
N GLU A 494 3.73 32.21 -18.91
CA GLU A 494 4.74 32.27 -19.96
C GLU A 494 4.50 31.23 -21.07
N GLY A 495 3.37 30.51 -21.04
CA GLY A 495 3.04 29.45 -21.99
C GLY A 495 3.02 29.91 -23.45
N GLU A 496 3.73 29.18 -24.31
CA GLU A 496 3.75 29.44 -25.75
C GLU A 496 2.40 29.16 -26.42
N GLY A 497 2.07 29.92 -27.47
CA GLY A 497 0.84 29.71 -28.25
C GLY A 497 -0.46 30.11 -27.54
N GLY A 498 -0.38 30.90 -26.45
CA GLY A 498 -1.54 31.40 -25.71
C GLY A 498 -2.21 30.34 -24.81
N ARG A 499 -1.63 29.15 -24.69
CA ARG A 499 -2.09 28.10 -23.77
C ARG A 499 -1.45 28.30 -22.41
N THR A 500 -2.09 29.10 -21.57
CA THR A 500 -1.61 29.38 -20.22
C THR A 500 -2.06 28.36 -19.19
N SER A 501 -2.91 27.38 -19.55
CA SER A 501 -3.39 26.35 -18.63
C SER A 501 -3.47 24.99 -19.31
N ARG A 502 -3.12 23.93 -18.57
CA ARG A 502 -3.20 22.53 -19.00
C ARG A 502 -3.66 21.62 -17.85
N LYS A 503 -4.39 20.56 -18.16
CA LYS A 503 -4.65 19.44 -17.24
C LYS A 503 -3.74 18.29 -17.68
N VAL A 504 -2.99 17.71 -16.76
CA VAL A 504 -2.01 16.66 -17.06
C VAL A 504 -2.10 15.51 -16.06
N PHE A 505 -1.86 14.30 -16.54
CA PHE A 505 -1.40 13.19 -15.73
C PHE A 505 0.13 13.22 -15.74
N TYR A 506 0.76 13.30 -14.57
CA TYR A 506 2.22 13.39 -14.47
C TYR A 506 2.81 12.13 -13.84
N ILE A 507 4.06 11.87 -14.18
CA ILE A 507 4.92 10.92 -13.47
C ILE A 507 6.25 11.61 -13.21
N ASN A 508 6.67 11.65 -11.95
CA ASN A 508 7.95 12.15 -11.50
C ASN A 508 8.81 10.99 -11.00
N LYS A 509 10.03 10.86 -11.51
CA LYS A 509 11.03 9.96 -10.96
C LYS A 509 11.56 10.55 -9.67
N ILE A 510 11.57 9.76 -8.60
CA ILE A 510 12.01 10.16 -7.26
C ILE A 510 13.20 9.30 -6.87
N THR A 511 14.27 9.96 -6.44
CA THR A 511 15.49 9.32 -5.96
C THR A 511 15.87 9.93 -4.63
N TYR A 512 16.47 9.12 -3.75
CA TYR A 512 16.92 9.57 -2.45
C TYR A 512 18.43 9.42 -2.34
N ASN A 513 19.11 10.52 -2.03
CA ASN A 513 20.58 10.62 -2.05
C ASN A 513 21.16 10.58 -0.64
N LEU A 514 21.36 9.37 -0.09
CA LEU A 514 22.12 9.20 1.15
C LEU A 514 23.61 9.20 0.84
N GLY A 515 24.30 10.33 1.00
CA GLY A 515 25.77 10.35 0.91
C GLY A 515 26.44 11.57 0.30
N GLN A 516 25.72 12.67 0.03
CA GLN A 516 26.38 13.95 -0.22
C GLN A 516 26.24 14.81 1.04
N GLU A 517 27.36 15.01 1.76
CA GLU A 517 27.44 16.20 2.60
C GLU A 517 27.12 17.41 1.71
N PRO A 518 26.24 18.33 2.14
CA PRO A 518 26.02 19.55 1.39
C PRO A 518 27.36 20.28 1.31
N ASN A 519 27.89 20.43 0.08
CA ASN A 519 29.07 21.26 -0.18
C ASN A 519 28.83 22.72 0.23
#